data_AF-A0A430EIC2-F1
#
_entry.id   AF-A0A430EIC2-F1
#
_cell.length_a   1.000
_cell.length_b   1.000
_cell.length_c   1.000
_cell.angle_alpha   90.00
_cell.angle_beta   90.00
_cell.angle_gamma   90.00
#
_symmetry.space_group_name_H-M   'P 1'
#
loop_
_entity.id
_entity.type
_entity.pdbx_description
1 polymer ?
#
loop_
_entity_poly.entity_id
_entity_poly.type
_entity_poly.pdbx_seq_one_letter_code
_entity_poly.pdbx_strand_id
1 'polypeptide(L)'
;MGAALLIAPAAHADARPSAKLVRCAAGDCLLIRGTRSSAAQTITINDRIVAASGGRGWKVRVPVAAVRGFASPFARTLDVAVVNAVGQVERRETVRLPVGLMGHTTELASLVVRAR
;
A
#
# COMPACT_ATOMS: atom_id res chain seq x y z
N MET A 1 37.75 27.96 -25.65
CA MET A 1 36.60 27.95 -24.72
C MET A 1 35.87 26.64 -24.88
N GLY A 2 36.07 25.68 -23.97
CA GLY A 2 35.40 24.38 -24.00
C GLY A 2 34.23 24.38 -23.01
N ALA A 3 33.02 24.12 -23.50
CA ALA A 3 31.84 23.98 -22.66
C ALA A 3 31.76 22.55 -22.10
N ALA A 4 31.86 22.40 -20.79
CA ALA A 4 31.63 21.13 -20.11
C ALA A 4 30.12 20.88 -20.00
N LEU A 5 29.61 19.82 -20.67
CA LEU A 5 28.25 19.34 -20.46
C LEU A 5 28.18 18.60 -19.11
N LEU A 6 27.44 19.17 -18.16
CA LEU A 6 27.03 18.49 -16.94
C LEU A 6 25.89 17.51 -17.26
N ILE A 7 26.19 16.22 -17.26
CA ILE A 7 25.18 15.17 -17.36
C ILE A 7 24.53 15.03 -15.97
N ALA A 8 23.33 15.60 -15.80
CA ALA A 8 22.57 15.41 -14.57
C ALA A 8 22.04 13.96 -14.50
N PRO A 9 22.18 13.25 -13.37
CA PRO A 9 21.62 11.92 -13.22
C PRO A 9 20.08 11.98 -13.28
N ALA A 10 19.49 11.08 -14.07
CA ALA A 10 18.04 10.92 -14.08
C ALA A 10 17.58 10.44 -12.70
N ALA A 11 16.77 11.26 -12.03
CA ALA A 11 16.11 10.86 -10.78
C ALA A 11 15.02 9.84 -11.10
N HIS A 12 15.35 8.56 -11.03
CA HIS A 12 14.35 7.48 -11.06
C HIS A 12 13.61 7.47 -9.72
N ALA A 13 12.45 8.11 -9.66
CA ALA A 13 11.54 7.94 -8.55
C ALA A 13 11.06 6.48 -8.56
N ASP A 14 11.55 5.70 -7.60
CA ASP A 14 11.09 4.34 -7.40
C ASP A 14 9.56 4.33 -7.24
N ALA A 15 8.90 3.37 -7.90
CA ALA A 15 7.45 3.32 -7.94
C ALA A 15 6.90 3.01 -6.55
N ARG A 16 6.45 4.05 -5.84
CA ARG A 16 5.86 3.92 -4.50
C ARG A 16 4.71 2.91 -4.50
N PRO A 17 4.53 2.14 -3.42
CA PRO A 17 3.43 1.21 -3.35
C PRO A 17 2.10 1.96 -3.39
N SER A 18 1.11 1.32 -3.99
CA SER A 18 -0.24 1.87 -4.16
C SER A 18 -1.27 0.91 -3.60
N ALA A 19 -2.31 1.46 -2.97
CA ALA A 19 -3.43 0.68 -2.46
C ALA A 19 -4.72 1.03 -3.22
N LYS A 20 -5.51 0.02 -3.55
CA LYS A 20 -6.84 0.15 -4.14
C LYS A 20 -7.81 -0.80 -3.46
N LEU A 21 -9.04 -0.35 -3.25
CA LEU A 21 -10.13 -1.23 -2.85
C LEU A 21 -10.54 -2.08 -4.06
N VAL A 22 -10.66 -3.39 -3.87
CA VAL A 22 -11.11 -4.34 -4.90
C VAL A 22 -12.05 -5.38 -4.29
N ARG A 23 -12.82 -6.04 -5.15
CA ARG A 23 -13.64 -7.19 -4.73
C ARG A 23 -12.81 -8.48 -4.67
N CYS A 24 -13.09 -9.29 -3.67
CA CYS A 24 -12.54 -10.61 -3.39
C CYS A 24 -13.68 -11.61 -3.14
N ALA A 25 -13.37 -12.92 -3.09
CA ALA A 25 -14.35 -13.96 -2.79
C ALA A 25 -15.09 -13.74 -1.44
N ALA A 26 -14.39 -13.23 -0.42
CA ALA A 26 -14.93 -12.99 0.92
C ALA A 26 -15.43 -11.55 1.15
N GLY A 27 -15.72 -10.78 0.08
CA GLY A 27 -16.14 -9.37 0.17
C GLY A 27 -15.09 -8.40 -0.34
N ASP A 28 -14.78 -7.34 0.40
CA ASP A 28 -13.82 -6.33 -0.02
C ASP A 28 -12.41 -6.61 0.49
N CYS A 29 -11.43 -6.37 -0.38
CA CYS A 29 -10.01 -6.41 -0.06
C CYS A 29 -9.31 -5.10 -0.39
N LEU A 30 -8.30 -4.78 0.39
CA LEU A 30 -7.26 -3.86 0.01
C LEU A 30 -6.22 -4.58 -0.86
N LEU A 31 -6.09 -4.15 -2.11
CA LEU A 31 -5.04 -4.59 -3.03
C LEU A 31 -3.88 -3.60 -2.97
N ILE A 32 -2.76 -4.04 -2.42
CA ILE A 32 -1.51 -3.28 -2.37
C ILE A 32 -0.56 -3.82 -3.43
N ARG A 33 0.04 -2.92 -4.21
CA ARG A 33 1.05 -3.26 -5.22
C ARG A 33 2.32 -2.49 -4.96
N GLY A 34 3.45 -3.07 -5.28
CA GLY A 34 4.75 -2.40 -5.23
C GLY A 34 5.82 -3.18 -5.98
N THR A 35 7.07 -2.78 -5.76
CA THR A 35 8.25 -3.43 -6.34
C THR A 35 9.18 -3.94 -5.23
N ARG A 36 9.99 -4.95 -5.56
CA ARG A 36 11.06 -5.52 -4.74
C ARG A 36 12.20 -5.98 -5.66
N SER A 37 13.43 -6.05 -5.16
CA SER A 37 14.60 -6.44 -5.96
C SER A 37 14.60 -7.93 -6.29
N SER A 38 14.07 -8.78 -5.38
CA SER A 38 14.02 -10.23 -5.53
C SER A 38 12.73 -10.85 -4.98
N ALA A 39 12.29 -11.95 -5.58
CA ALA A 39 11.12 -12.70 -5.14
C ALA A 39 11.28 -13.34 -3.74
N ALA A 40 12.54 -13.53 -3.29
CA ALA A 40 12.87 -14.07 -1.98
C ALA A 40 12.62 -13.07 -0.83
N GLN A 41 12.45 -11.79 -1.13
CA GLN A 41 12.23 -10.77 -0.11
C GLN A 41 10.81 -10.81 0.42
N THR A 42 10.64 -10.73 1.72
CA THR A 42 9.31 -10.74 2.35
C THR A 42 8.69 -9.35 2.33
N ILE A 43 7.36 -9.28 2.22
CA ILE A 43 6.61 -8.03 2.35
C ILE A 43 5.93 -8.02 3.71
N THR A 44 6.07 -6.92 4.44
CA THR A 44 5.33 -6.68 5.68
C THR A 44 4.44 -5.46 5.56
N ILE A 45 3.27 -5.50 6.20
CA ILE A 45 2.36 -4.37 6.34
C ILE A 45 2.14 -4.12 7.83
N ASN A 46 2.45 -2.92 8.33
CA ASN A 46 2.48 -2.60 9.76
C ASN A 46 3.20 -3.70 10.57
N ASP A 47 4.40 -4.07 10.11
CA ASP A 47 5.28 -5.10 10.68
C ASP A 47 4.71 -6.53 10.70
N ARG A 48 3.56 -6.78 10.05
CA ARG A 48 3.01 -8.13 9.84
C ARG A 48 3.40 -8.69 8.49
N ILE A 49 3.93 -9.91 8.47
CA ILE A 49 4.21 -10.65 7.24
C ILE A 49 2.91 -10.91 6.49
N VAL A 50 2.91 -10.61 5.19
CA VAL A 50 1.78 -10.84 4.31
C VAL A 50 2.20 -11.64 3.08
N ALA A 51 1.30 -12.54 2.64
CA ALA A 51 1.53 -13.31 1.42
C ALA A 51 1.48 -12.38 0.20
N ALA A 52 2.63 -12.16 -0.42
CA ALA A 52 2.76 -11.41 -1.67
C ALA A 52 2.83 -12.36 -2.86
N SER A 53 2.03 -12.08 -3.88
CA SER A 53 2.07 -12.77 -5.17
C SER A 53 2.91 -11.99 -6.18
N GLY A 54 3.61 -12.70 -7.07
CA GLY A 54 4.47 -12.11 -8.10
C GLY A 54 5.97 -12.17 -7.77
N GLY A 55 6.79 -11.63 -8.68
CA GLY A 55 8.25 -11.59 -8.57
C GLY A 55 8.73 -10.22 -8.09
N ARG A 56 9.52 -9.52 -8.93
CA ARG A 56 9.96 -8.14 -8.66
C ARG A 56 8.80 -7.15 -8.56
N GLY A 57 7.79 -7.28 -9.42
CA GLY A 57 6.49 -6.64 -9.21
C GLY A 57 5.62 -7.55 -8.36
N TRP A 58 5.08 -7.04 -7.25
CA TRP A 58 4.32 -7.83 -6.30
C TRP A 58 2.94 -7.24 -6.01
N LYS A 59 2.04 -8.11 -5.54
CA LYS A 59 0.67 -7.76 -5.15
C LYS A 59 0.28 -8.50 -3.89
N VAL A 60 -0.30 -7.79 -2.94
CA VAL A 60 -0.91 -8.34 -1.72
C VAL A 60 -2.39 -8.03 -1.75
N ARG A 61 -3.24 -9.02 -1.48
CA ARG A 61 -4.67 -8.82 -1.23
C ARG A 61 -4.95 -9.11 0.23
N VAL A 62 -5.40 -8.11 0.97
CA VAL A 62 -5.76 -8.24 2.38
C VAL A 62 -7.25 -7.95 2.54
N PRO A 63 -8.06 -8.86 3.13
CA PRO A 63 -9.44 -8.55 3.47
C PRO A 63 -9.53 -7.28 4.33
N VAL A 64 -10.50 -6.41 4.06
CA VAL A 64 -10.64 -5.15 4.82
C VAL A 64 -10.82 -5.40 6.32
N ALA A 65 -11.52 -6.47 6.69
CA ALA A 65 -11.65 -6.89 8.09
C ALA A 65 -10.28 -7.19 8.74
N ALA A 66 -9.37 -7.86 8.02
CA ALA A 66 -8.03 -8.14 8.53
C ALA A 66 -7.20 -6.86 8.65
N VAL A 67 -7.30 -5.92 7.69
CA VAL A 67 -6.65 -4.60 7.78
C VAL A 67 -7.08 -3.87 9.05
N ARG A 68 -8.37 -3.89 9.39
CA ARG A 68 -8.89 -3.29 10.63
C ARG A 68 -8.34 -3.94 11.90
N GLY A 69 -7.90 -5.20 11.84
CA GLY A 69 -7.29 -5.90 12.97
C GLY A 69 -5.83 -5.54 13.25
N PHE A 70 -5.14 -4.87 12.32
CA PHE A 70 -3.73 -4.50 12.50
C PHE A 70 -3.37 -3.05 12.14
N ALA A 71 -4.32 -2.28 11.62
CA ALA A 71 -4.17 -0.85 11.44
C ALA A 71 -4.76 -0.09 12.64
N SER A 72 -4.17 1.06 12.95
CA SER A 72 -4.77 1.96 13.93
C SER A 72 -6.18 2.39 13.49
N PRO A 73 -7.10 2.64 14.43
CA PRO A 73 -8.41 3.21 14.10
C PRO A 73 -8.25 4.47 13.24
N PHE A 74 -9.08 4.61 12.20
CA PHE A 74 -9.05 5.75 11.26
C PHE A 74 -7.72 5.96 10.53
N ALA A 75 -6.85 4.95 10.47
CA ALA A 75 -5.60 5.03 9.71
C ALA A 75 -5.86 5.53 8.28
N ARG A 76 -5.07 6.50 7.85
CA ARG A 76 -5.08 7.02 6.47
C ARG A 76 -3.99 6.40 5.62
N THR A 77 -3.06 5.70 6.27
CA THR A 77 -1.88 5.11 5.67
C THR A 77 -1.55 3.77 6.33
N LEU A 78 -0.81 2.95 5.62
CA LEU A 78 -0.13 1.76 6.16
C LEU A 78 1.36 1.86 5.87
N ASP A 79 2.18 1.29 6.75
CA ASP A 79 3.60 1.12 6.48
C ASP A 79 3.84 -0.21 5.78
N VAL A 80 4.50 -0.16 4.64
CA VAL A 80 4.91 -1.32 3.85
C VAL A 80 6.42 -1.41 3.91
N ALA A 81 6.94 -2.57 4.27
CA ALA A 81 8.38 -2.83 4.21
C ALA A 81 8.70 -4.06 3.36
N VAL A 82 9.83 -3.96 2.66
CA VAL A 82 10.49 -5.05 1.95
C VAL A 82 11.64 -5.52 2.84
N VAL A 83 11.59 -6.78 3.24
CA VAL A 83 12.52 -7.40 4.19
C VAL A 83 13.33 -8.46 3.46
N ASN A 84 14.64 -8.44 3.61
CA ASN A 84 15.52 -9.42 2.97
C ASN A 84 15.50 -10.78 3.69
N ALA A 85 16.20 -11.76 3.13
CA ALA A 85 16.22 -13.13 3.66
C ALA A 85 16.83 -13.24 5.07
N VAL A 86 17.65 -12.26 5.50
CA VAL A 86 18.24 -12.19 6.84
C VAL A 86 17.41 -11.35 7.81
N GLY A 87 16.20 -10.94 7.42
CA GLY A 87 15.26 -10.22 8.30
C GLY A 87 15.48 -8.71 8.39
N GLN A 88 16.39 -8.14 7.61
CA GLN A 88 16.64 -6.69 7.59
C GLN A 88 15.68 -5.97 6.64
N VAL A 89 15.18 -4.81 7.08
CA VAL A 89 14.35 -3.93 6.26
C VAL A 89 15.23 -3.25 5.21
N GLU A 90 15.09 -3.63 3.94
CA GLU A 90 15.78 -2.95 2.85
C GLU A 90 15.09 -1.65 2.43
N ARG A 91 13.76 -1.64 2.53
CA ARG A 91 12.94 -0.50 2.11
C ARG A 91 11.69 -0.42 2.96
N ARG A 92 11.35 0.78 3.41
CA ARG A 92 10.09 1.09 4.09
C ARG A 92 9.43 2.27 3.40
N GLU A 93 8.16 2.12 3.09
CA GLU A 93 7.36 3.12 2.40
C GLU A 93 5.95 3.18 2.97
N THR A 94 5.36 4.37 2.95
CA THR A 94 4.00 4.59 3.42
C THR A 94 3.04 4.57 2.24
N VAL A 95 1.98 3.76 2.32
CA VAL A 95 0.92 3.69 1.31
C VAL A 95 -0.35 4.38 1.80
N ARG A 96 -0.95 5.25 0.98
CA ARG A 96 -2.22 5.89 1.29
C ARG A 96 -3.38 4.93 1.10
N LEU A 97 -4.27 4.89 2.08
CA LEU A 97 -5.51 4.11 2.03
C LEU A 97 -6.58 4.85 1.22
N PRO A 98 -7.46 4.12 0.50
CA PRO A 98 -8.67 4.69 -0.09
C PRO A 98 -9.48 5.47 0.95
N VAL A 99 -10.03 6.61 0.52
CA VAL A 99 -10.88 7.46 1.36
C VAL A 99 -12.07 6.63 1.87
N GLY A 100 -12.41 6.79 3.15
CA GLY A 100 -13.52 6.07 3.78
C GLY A 100 -13.22 4.62 4.15
N LEU A 101 -12.10 4.02 3.71
CA LEU A 101 -11.78 2.61 3.98
C LEU A 101 -11.82 2.28 5.48
N MET A 102 -11.20 3.15 6.29
CA MET A 102 -11.11 3.01 7.75
C MET A 102 -12.19 3.84 8.47
N GLY A 103 -13.20 4.33 7.73
CA GLY A 103 -14.35 5.00 8.31
C GLY A 103 -15.16 4.06 9.21
N HIS A 104 -15.93 4.66 10.11
CA HIS A 104 -16.98 3.98 10.85
C HIS A 104 -18.27 3.95 10.02
N THR A 105 -19.12 2.97 10.27
CA THR A 105 -20.48 2.95 9.73
C THR A 105 -21.28 4.00 10.49
N THR A 106 -21.71 5.06 9.81
CA THR A 106 -22.66 6.04 10.39
C THR A 106 -24.06 5.58 10.01
N GLU A 107 -24.85 5.14 11.00
CA GLU A 107 -26.28 4.95 10.78
C GLU A 107 -26.96 6.32 10.74
N LEU A 108 -27.59 6.62 9.61
CA LEU A 108 -28.33 7.85 9.40
C LEU A 108 -29.82 7.55 9.57
N ALA A 109 -30.49 8.27 10.47
CA ALA A 109 -31.95 8.16 10.62
C ALA A 109 -32.70 8.66 9.37
N SER A 110 -32.17 9.70 8.70
CA SER A 110 -32.68 10.18 7.41
C SER A 110 -31.62 11.04 6.70
N LEU A 111 -31.52 10.94 5.37
CA LEU A 111 -30.73 11.83 4.51
C LEU A 111 -31.67 12.57 3.55
N VAL A 112 -31.79 13.88 3.69
CA VAL A 112 -32.60 14.72 2.78
C VAL A 112 -31.68 15.43 1.80
N VAL A 113 -31.73 15.04 0.52
CA VAL A 113 -31.03 15.72 -0.58
C VAL A 113 -32.04 16.54 -1.37
N ARG A 114 -31.82 17.86 -1.46
CA ARG A 114 -32.63 18.74 -2.32
C ARG A 114 -31.77 19.19 -3.49
N ALA A 115 -32.17 18.85 -4.70
CA ALA A 115 -31.69 19.52 -5.91
C ALA A 115 -32.41 20.87 -6.05
N ARG A 116 -31.70 21.86 -6.61
CA ARG A 116 -32.28 23.16 -6.96
C ARG A 116 -32.59 23.19 -8.44
#